data_AF-A0A8T5BMU3-F1
#
_entry.id   AF-A0A8T5BMU3-F1
#
_cell.length_a   1.000
_cell.length_b   1.000
_cell.length_c   1.000
_cell.angle_alpha   90.00
_cell.angle_beta   90.00
_cell.angle_gamma   90.00
#
_symmetry.space_group_name_H-M   'P 1'
#
loop_
_entity.id
_entity.type
_entity.pdbx_description
1 polymer ?
#
loop_
_entity_poly.entity_id
_entity_poly.type
_entity_poly.pdbx_seq_one_letter_code
_entity_poly.pdbx_strand_id
1 'polypeptide(L)' 'MVKKILTKLAVAKKKGKNALYRSPRIYLSTKLTDDSSFPFKEGNNILVKIQGKKLVIEKYSKKRRKRK' A
#
# COMPACT_ATOMS: atom_id res chain seq x y z
N MET A 1 10.70 0.16 -16.59
CA MET A 1 9.27 0.43 -16.30
C MET A 1 8.50 -0.87 -16.19
N VAL A 2 8.37 -1.37 -14.96
CA VAL A 2 7.54 -2.53 -14.63
C VAL A 2 6.05 -2.14 -14.68
N LYS A 3 5.26 -2.80 -15.54
CA LYS A 3 3.81 -2.51 -15.68
C LYS A 3 2.93 -3.32 -14.73
N LYS A 4 3.34 -4.54 -14.38
CA LYS A 4 2.61 -5.46 -13.49
C LYS A 4 3.57 -6.44 -12.82
N ILE A 5 3.20 -6.91 -11.64
CA ILE A 5 3.92 -7.98 -10.95
C ILE A 5 2.96 -8.83 -10.14
N LEU A 6 3.22 -10.14 -10.05
CA LEU A 6 2.51 -11.03 -9.16
C LEU A 6 3.16 -10.94 -7.77
N THR A 7 2.33 -10.84 -6.73
CA THR A 7 2.80 -10.83 -5.35
C THR A 7 1.86 -11.60 -4.42
N LYS A 8 2.25 -11.73 -3.16
CA LYS A 8 1.53 -12.47 -2.12
C LYS A 8 0.96 -11.51 -1.07
N LEU A 9 -0.23 -11.84 -0.59
CA LEU A 9 -0.77 -11.29 0.65
C LEU A 9 -0.19 -12.09 1.81
N ALA A 10 0.51 -11.41 2.71
CA ALA A 10 1.02 -11.97 3.95
C ALA A 10 0.15 -11.49 5.12
N VAL A 11 0.08 -12.26 6.19
CA VAL A 11 -0.55 -11.83 7.45
C VAL A 11 0.47 -11.96 8.56
N ALA A 12 1.00 -10.83 9.01
CA ALA A 12 1.85 -10.80 10.18
C ALA A 12 0.98 -11.02 11.43
N LYS A 13 1.32 -12.02 12.24
CA LYS A 13 0.65 -12.32 13.51
C LYS A 13 1.58 -11.94 14.64
N LYS A 14 1.14 -11.08 15.56
CA LYS A 14 1.86 -10.76 16.79
C LYS A 14 1.02 -11.23 17.98
N LYS A 15 1.58 -12.10 18.81
CA LYS A 15 1.00 -12.44 20.10
C LYS A 15 1.24 -11.27 21.06
N GLY A 16 0.17 -10.60 21.48
CA GLY A 16 0.18 -9.69 22.62
C GLY A 16 -0.22 -10.43 23.90
N LYS A 17 -0.07 -9.78 25.06
CA LYS A 17 -0.43 -10.36 26.37
C LYS A 17 -1.87 -10.89 26.42
N ASN A 18 -2.83 -10.20 25.82
CA ASN A 18 -4.26 -10.57 25.85
C ASN A 18 -4.94 -10.63 24.45
N ALA A 19 -4.20 -10.46 23.34
CA ALA A 19 -4.81 -10.47 22.00
C ALA A 19 -3.82 -10.90 20.90
N LEU A 20 -4.35 -11.53 19.85
CA LEU A 20 -3.59 -11.91 18.66
C LEU A 20 -3.78 -10.86 17.57
N TYR A 21 -2.82 -9.94 17.47
CA TYR A 21 -2.87 -8.88 16.46
C TYR A 21 -2.54 -9.45 15.08
N ARG A 22 -3.45 -9.29 14.12
CA ARG A 22 -3.26 -9.68 12.72
C ARG A 22 -3.09 -8.42 11.88
N SER A 23 -1.99 -8.35 11.14
CA SER A 23 -1.68 -7.25 10.22
C SER A 23 -1.49 -7.83 8.82
N PRO A 24 -2.52 -7.78 7.96
CA PRO A 24 -2.39 -8.09 6.54
C PRO A 24 -1.42 -7.12 5.88
N ARG A 25 -0.53 -7.64 5.04
CA ARG A 25 0.51 -6.90 4.32
C ARG A 25 0.58 -7.40 2.89
N ILE A 26 0.65 -6.48 1.94
CA ILE A 26 0.97 -6.82 0.55
C ILE A 26 2.49 -6.67 0.43
N TYR A 27 3.17 -7.77 0.11
CA TYR A 27 4.60 -7.69 -0.21
C TYR A 27 4.76 -7.01 -1.57
N LEU A 28 5.73 -6.10 -1.72
CA LEU A 28 6.11 -5.54 -3.01
C LEU A 28 7.58 -5.89 -3.23
N SER A 29 7.91 -6.52 -4.35
CA SER A 29 9.29 -6.92 -4.63
C SER A 29 10.17 -5.71 -4.93
N THR A 30 11.46 -5.82 -4.66
CA THR A 30 12.48 -4.81 -5.01
C THR A 30 12.48 -4.44 -6.49
N LYS A 31 12.26 -5.42 -7.38
CA LYS A 31 12.10 -5.17 -8.83
C LYS A 31 11.01 -4.14 -9.17
N LEU A 32 9.97 -4.03 -8.34
CA LEU A 32 8.92 -3.02 -8.47
C LEU A 32 9.29 -1.73 -7.75
N THR A 33 9.78 -1.81 -6.51
CA THR A 33 10.01 -0.64 -5.66
C THR A 33 11.23 0.18 -6.06
N ASP A 34 12.22 -0.44 -6.69
CA ASP A 34 13.46 0.20 -7.12
C ASP A 34 13.35 0.74 -8.57
N ASP A 35 12.26 0.44 -9.28
CA ASP A 35 11.98 1.03 -10.59
C ASP A 35 11.73 2.54 -10.41
N SER A 36 12.38 3.37 -11.23
CA SER A 36 12.28 4.83 -11.14
C SER A 36 10.87 5.38 -11.32
N SER A 37 9.96 4.60 -11.92
CA SER A 37 8.55 4.94 -12.06
C SER A 37 7.70 4.59 -10.84
N PHE A 38 8.26 3.89 -9.84
CA PHE A 38 7.53 3.52 -8.64
C PHE A 38 7.11 4.77 -7.86
N PRO A 39 5.81 4.94 -7.58
CA PRO A 39 5.30 6.23 -7.12
C PRO A 39 5.46 6.44 -5.62
N PHE A 40 5.94 5.47 -4.83
CA PHE A 40 5.98 5.60 -3.37
C PHE A 40 7.41 5.61 -2.83
N LYS A 41 7.61 6.31 -1.71
CA LYS A 41 8.82 6.22 -0.89
C LYS A 41 8.40 5.89 0.54
N GLU A 42 9.35 5.40 1.32
CA GLU A 42 9.14 5.15 2.74
C GLU A 42 8.71 6.43 3.47
N GLY A 43 7.77 6.32 4.40
CA GLY A 43 7.21 7.46 5.15
C GLY A 43 6.15 8.28 4.40
N ASN A 44 5.92 8.05 3.10
CA ASN A 44 4.85 8.74 2.39
C ASN A 44 3.47 8.32 2.90
N ASN A 45 2.60 9.31 3.11
CA ASN A 45 1.18 9.06 3.23
C ASN A 45 0.64 8.56 1.88
N ILE A 46 -0.09 7.44 1.92
CA ILE A 46 -0.74 6.82 0.76
C ILE A 46 -2.24 6.72 1.00
N LEU A 47 -3.01 6.87 -0.06
CA LEU A 47 -4.44 6.61 -0.05
C LEU A 47 -4.68 5.22 -0.60
N VAL A 48 -5.39 4.39 0.16
CA VAL A 48 -5.82 3.06 -0.28
C VAL A 48 -7.34 3.09 -0.40
N LYS A 49 -7.86 2.75 -1.58
CA LYS A 49 -9.30 2.71 -1.84
C LYS A 49 -9.71 1.43 -2.57
N ILE A 50 -10.95 1.02 -2.39
CA ILE A 50 -11.56 -0.08 -3.15
C ILE A 50 -12.33 0.54 -4.31
N GLN A 51 -12.05 0.09 -5.54
CA GLN A 51 -12.78 0.50 -6.74
C GLN A 51 -13.25 -0.75 -7.48
N GLY A 52 -14.53 -1.09 -7.31
CA GLY A 52 -15.09 -2.35 -7.79
C GLY A 52 -14.36 -3.55 -7.17
N LYS A 53 -13.79 -4.43 -8.00
CA LYS A 53 -13.02 -5.62 -7.58
C LYS A 53 -11.50 -5.35 -7.46
N LYS A 54 -11.07 -4.09 -7.42
CA LYS A 54 -9.65 -3.70 -7.39
C LYS A 54 -9.32 -2.92 -6.12
N LEU A 55 -8.15 -3.19 -5.55
CA LEU A 55 -7.51 -2.31 -4.57
C LEU A 55 -6.63 -1.31 -5.33
N VAL A 56 -6.88 -0.03 -5.15
CA VAL A 56 -6.13 1.05 -5.80
C VAL A 56 -5.35 1.80 -4.72
N ILE A 57 -4.04 1.95 -4.94
CA ILE A 57 -3.13 2.66 -4.05
C ILE A 57 -2.62 3.89 -4.79
N GLU A 58 -2.78 5.06 -4.19
CA GLU A 58 -2.42 6.36 -4.77
C GLU A 58 -1.60 7.19 -3.78
N LYS A 59 -0.81 8.15 -4.29
CA LYS A 59 -0.15 9.14 -3.43
C LYS A 59 -1.24 9.93 -2.70
N TYR A 60 -1.13 10.06 -1.39
CA TYR A 60 -2.02 10.96 -0.67
C TYR A 60 -1.64 12.41 -1.01
N SER A 61 -2.43 13.06 -1.84
CA SER A 61 -2.35 14.50 -2.05
C SER A 61 -3.40 15.16 -1.17
N LYS A 62 -2.95 15.99 -0.22
CA LYS A 62 -3.80 16.86 0.58
C LYS A 62 -4.30 18.00 -0.33
N LYS A 63 -5.08 17.69 -1.36
CA LYS A 63 -5.74 18.73 -2.16
C LYS A 63 -6.58 19.55 -1.18
N ARG A 64 -6.18 20.81 -0.96
CA ARG A 64 -7.01 21.82 -0.29
C ARG A 64 -8.40 21.70 -0.92
N ARG A 65 -9.40 21.26 -0.14
CA ARG A 65 -10.81 21.40 -0.50
C ARG A 65 -10.99 22.89 -0.81
N LYS A 66 -11.05 23.28 -2.08
CA LYS A 66 -11.66 24.57 -2.43
C LYS A 66 -13.10 24.44 -1.97
N ARG A 67 -13.43 25.10 -0.86
CA ARG A 67 -14.81 25.40 -0.51
C ARG A 67 -15.39 26.10 -1.75
N LYS A 68 -16.34 25.44 -2.42
CA LYS A 68 -17.28 26.13 -3.29
C LYS A 68 -18.27 26.85 -2.39
#